data_AF-A0A819XJ67-F1
#
_entry.id   AF-A0A819XJ67-F1
#
_cell.length_a   1.000
_cell.length_b   1.000
_cell.length_c   1.000
_cell.angle_alpha   90.00
_cell.angle_beta   90.00
_cell.angle_gamma   90.00
#
_symmetry.space_group_name_H-M   'P 1'
#
loop_
_entity.id
_entity.type
_entity.pdbx_description
1 polymer ?
#
loop_
_entity_poly.entity_id
_entity_poly.type
_entity_poly.pdbx_seq_one_letter_code
_entity_poly.pdbx_strand_id
1 'polypeptide(L)'
;MTRQLVRQTSSYSQGQTYILPLLMSILPGIDLNDFEKTSVTLEFLNTIFMLISCVDCSSAVHVRNDLNEIEKEVCLSTAKFEDFIAKLLDRIFQMINILSTDISDVVINNGDQKDYDMLQVKLTSIMTNILQQCSNNIFQMVTKEITHFITGSIFLPKVRQLVAGLVRAIVKCRPIETLKYLLPQTCESIEKILDQTDITLLNDHNGDLELTWYLTLFAELVQARGDTLLAYQQMIKSVFHRSIRILHKDSYEAISIAIKNLLRSLLNVYPTEYRLNRENFDESFVNVLPIRTWGQNVDFNQIQVQYHIPNVDEIDFACDFVNTFIYSELALLKENFSKISKDERQRSLQIIYRIVVGCFRIVPRIESKPVQDLTWGQKQMAMSFLCLLLQKHVSLPSSYIDTCIDFLIHDNIELRKYAVKATAAFCRLQKPPQIYVEKSLEEILHSTDQSISMVVNDPCKPGDRDDNLWITYNDYKCPKLQTEWEQACFLDKVFHGYYQWPKMIEYPVNKCEFYTRDQMPKHVLIIFDRFLDKNFVAKFTKLIIYDEGTIDFNKTRFLMYKGLFRNFGLALVENFIEQSYVLIREKIQEKYEGSHRAAAEIIAGMIRGSKYWSLEMVSKIASISRDPIRK
;
A
#
# COMPACT_ATOMS: atom_id res chain seq x y z
N MET A 1 0.58 -23.41 3.52
CA MET A 1 0.74 -24.52 2.58
C MET A 1 1.80 -24.22 1.51
N THR A 2 1.66 -23.17 0.69
CA THR A 2 2.59 -22.89 -0.44
C THR A 2 4.08 -22.77 -0.04
N ARG A 3 4.39 -22.13 1.09
CA ARG A 3 5.79 -22.04 1.57
C ARG A 3 6.40 -23.40 1.94
N GLN A 4 5.59 -24.34 2.44
CA GLN A 4 6.03 -25.71 2.71
C GLN A 4 6.14 -26.54 1.42
N LEU A 5 5.41 -26.17 0.37
CA LEU A 5 5.52 -26.81 -0.94
C LEU A 5 6.85 -26.46 -1.63
N VAL A 6 7.26 -25.19 -1.60
CA VAL A 6 8.50 -24.73 -2.27
C VAL A 6 9.79 -25.02 -1.50
N ARG A 7 9.71 -25.57 -0.27
CA ARG A 7 10.87 -25.81 0.60
C ARG A 7 10.93 -27.27 1.00
N GLN A 8 12.10 -27.90 0.91
CA GLN A 8 12.29 -29.23 1.48
C GLN A 8 12.22 -29.15 3.00
N THR A 9 11.26 -29.85 3.59
CA THR A 9 11.16 -30.05 5.05
C THR A 9 11.33 -31.52 5.38
N SER A 10 11.72 -31.84 6.61
CA SER A 10 11.78 -33.22 7.10
C SER A 10 10.43 -33.95 6.99
N SER A 11 9.32 -33.21 7.12
CA SER A 11 7.96 -33.71 6.99
C SER A 11 7.45 -33.87 5.56
N TYR A 12 8.03 -33.14 4.59
CA TYR A 12 7.61 -33.16 3.20
C TYR A 12 8.75 -32.76 2.26
N SER A 13 9.62 -33.72 1.95
CA SER A 13 10.83 -33.49 1.16
C SER A 13 10.55 -33.32 -0.33
N GLN A 14 9.50 -33.97 -0.86
CA GLN A 14 9.18 -33.98 -2.30
C GLN A 14 8.49 -32.70 -2.79
N GLY A 15 8.08 -31.77 -1.93
CA GLY A 15 7.25 -30.63 -2.34
C GLY A 15 7.79 -29.83 -3.52
N GLN A 16 9.10 -29.62 -3.58
CA GLN A 16 9.75 -28.83 -4.62
C GLN A 16 9.63 -29.43 -6.03
N THR A 17 9.56 -30.77 -6.15
CA THR A 17 9.53 -31.45 -7.46
C THR A 17 8.23 -31.16 -8.20
N TYR A 18 7.15 -30.83 -7.47
CA TYR A 18 5.84 -30.53 -8.04
C TYR A 18 5.70 -29.09 -8.55
N ILE A 19 6.60 -28.17 -8.20
CA ILE A 19 6.44 -26.74 -8.49
C ILE A 19 6.36 -26.48 -10.01
N LEU A 20 7.35 -26.93 -10.78
CA LEU A 20 7.41 -26.68 -12.22
C LEU A 20 6.32 -27.45 -13.00
N PRO A 21 6.03 -28.73 -12.68
CA PRO A 21 4.86 -29.40 -13.23
C PRO A 21 3.55 -28.64 -12.98
N LEU A 22 3.31 -28.16 -11.75
CA LEU A 22 2.11 -27.39 -11.42
C LEU A 22 2.05 -26.06 -12.17
N LEU A 23 3.17 -25.34 -12.27
CA LEU A 23 3.26 -24.12 -13.06
C LEU A 23 2.86 -24.39 -14.51
N MET A 24 3.45 -25.40 -15.16
CA MET A 24 3.12 -25.75 -16.54
C MET A 24 1.64 -26.15 -16.71
N SER A 25 1.09 -26.93 -15.79
CA SER A 25 -0.29 -27.41 -15.85
C SER A 25 -1.33 -26.32 -15.60
N ILE A 26 -0.99 -25.23 -14.90
CA ILE A 26 -1.94 -24.17 -14.55
C ILE A 26 -2.03 -23.06 -15.60
N LEU A 27 -1.08 -22.97 -16.54
CA LEU A 27 -1.11 -21.96 -17.62
C LEU A 27 -2.45 -21.90 -18.38
N PRO A 28 -3.10 -23.03 -18.72
CA PRO A 28 -4.45 -23.04 -19.32
C PRO A 28 -5.54 -22.37 -18.48
N GLY A 29 -5.30 -22.13 -17.19
CA GLY A 29 -6.20 -21.41 -16.30
C GLY A 29 -6.26 -19.91 -16.54
N ILE A 30 -5.32 -19.32 -17.30
CA ILE A 30 -5.44 -17.96 -17.82
C ILE A 30 -6.40 -18.00 -19.02
N ASP A 31 -7.68 -17.78 -18.77
CA ASP A 31 -8.78 -17.94 -19.72
C ASP A 31 -9.70 -16.71 -19.67
N LEU A 32 -9.78 -15.98 -20.78
CA LEU A 32 -10.61 -14.77 -20.88
C LEU A 32 -12.11 -15.03 -20.75
N ASN A 33 -12.56 -16.28 -20.95
CA ASN A 33 -13.95 -16.64 -20.77
C ASN A 33 -14.32 -16.84 -19.29
N ASP A 34 -13.33 -16.95 -18.40
CA ASP A 34 -13.50 -17.22 -16.98
C ASP A 34 -12.54 -16.36 -16.15
N PHE A 35 -13.00 -15.14 -15.85
CA PHE A 35 -12.23 -14.17 -15.05
C PHE A 35 -11.97 -14.65 -13.63
N GLU A 36 -12.86 -15.44 -13.02
CA GLU A 36 -12.65 -16.00 -11.69
C GLU A 36 -11.49 -17.01 -11.71
N LYS A 37 -11.51 -17.95 -12.65
CA LYS A 37 -10.43 -18.92 -12.85
C LYS A 37 -9.12 -18.25 -13.21
N THR A 38 -9.14 -17.23 -14.07
CA THR A 38 -7.96 -16.41 -14.38
C THR A 38 -7.43 -15.73 -13.13
N SER A 39 -8.30 -15.11 -12.33
CA SER A 39 -7.95 -14.43 -11.10
C SER A 39 -7.26 -15.38 -10.11
N VAL A 40 -7.82 -16.57 -9.89
CA VAL A 40 -7.22 -17.59 -9.00
C VAL A 40 -5.90 -18.13 -9.55
N THR A 41 -5.81 -18.35 -10.86
CA THR A 41 -4.58 -18.80 -11.53
C THR A 41 -3.46 -17.79 -11.37
N LEU A 42 -3.73 -16.50 -11.63
CA LEU A 42 -2.76 -15.43 -11.43
C LEU A 42 -2.36 -15.27 -9.96
N GLU A 43 -3.29 -15.45 -9.01
CA GLU A 43 -2.99 -15.41 -7.57
C GLU A 43 -2.03 -16.54 -7.16
N PHE A 44 -2.25 -17.74 -7.69
CA PHE A 44 -1.37 -18.88 -7.48
C PHE A 44 0.04 -18.61 -8.04
N LEU A 45 0.14 -18.16 -9.31
CA LEU A 45 1.41 -17.82 -9.93
C LEU A 45 2.15 -16.74 -9.13
N ASN A 46 1.43 -15.68 -8.72
CA ASN A 46 2.00 -14.61 -7.91
C ASN A 46 2.56 -15.15 -6.58
N THR A 47 1.82 -16.02 -5.89
CA THR A 47 2.26 -16.63 -4.63
C THR A 47 3.50 -17.50 -4.82
N ILE A 48 3.60 -18.24 -5.92
CA ILE A 48 4.77 -19.08 -6.21
C ILE A 48 6.00 -18.22 -6.53
N PHE A 49 5.88 -17.24 -7.43
CA PHE A 49 7.00 -16.38 -7.82
C PHE A 49 7.48 -15.44 -6.71
N MET A 50 6.64 -15.14 -5.70
CA MET A 50 7.11 -14.49 -4.48
C MET A 50 8.02 -15.37 -3.61
N LEU A 51 8.11 -16.67 -3.87
CA LEU A 51 8.80 -17.63 -2.98
C LEU A 51 9.93 -18.41 -3.66
N ILE A 52 10.09 -18.30 -4.99
CA ILE A 52 11.11 -19.03 -5.75
C ILE A 52 12.01 -18.08 -6.53
N SER A 53 13.20 -18.55 -6.85
CA SER A 53 14.11 -17.91 -7.81
C SER A 53 14.03 -18.60 -9.17
N CYS A 54 13.78 -17.83 -10.22
CA CYS A 54 13.74 -18.28 -11.61
C CYS A 54 15.17 -18.33 -12.17
N VAL A 55 15.92 -19.37 -11.83
CA VAL A 55 17.29 -19.60 -12.29
C VAL A 55 17.40 -21.03 -12.79
N ASP A 56 17.92 -21.21 -14.00
CA ASP A 56 18.31 -22.53 -14.51
C ASP A 56 19.61 -22.97 -13.83
N CYS A 57 19.48 -23.87 -12.86
CA CYS A 57 20.60 -24.51 -12.17
C CYS A 57 20.73 -26.00 -12.53
N SER A 58 20.22 -26.43 -13.70
CA SER A 58 20.31 -27.81 -14.16
C SER A 58 21.75 -28.33 -14.26
N SER A 59 22.70 -27.46 -14.61
CA SER A 59 24.12 -27.79 -14.68
C SER A 59 24.78 -28.04 -13.31
N ALA A 60 24.13 -27.67 -12.19
CA ALA A 60 24.65 -27.90 -10.85
C ALA A 60 24.87 -29.40 -10.56
N VAL A 61 24.11 -30.29 -11.21
CA VAL A 61 24.24 -31.76 -11.07
C VAL A 61 25.60 -32.27 -11.51
N HIS A 62 26.29 -31.57 -12.41
CA HIS A 62 27.61 -31.95 -12.91
C HIS A 62 28.77 -31.36 -12.10
N VAL A 63 28.48 -30.35 -11.27
CA VAL A 63 29.50 -29.51 -10.63
C VAL A 63 29.51 -29.71 -9.11
N ARG A 64 28.37 -30.08 -8.52
CA ARG A 64 28.20 -30.30 -7.08
C ARG A 64 28.19 -31.78 -6.73
N ASN A 65 28.84 -32.12 -5.61
CA ASN A 65 28.89 -33.49 -5.08
C ASN A 65 27.97 -33.69 -3.85
N ASP A 66 27.32 -32.64 -3.36
CA ASP A 66 26.52 -32.62 -2.13
C ASP A 66 25.00 -32.66 -2.39
N LEU A 67 24.58 -33.00 -3.60
CA LEU A 67 23.17 -33.02 -4.01
C LEU A 67 22.51 -34.36 -3.66
N ASN A 68 21.35 -34.30 -3.00
CA ASN A 68 20.48 -35.47 -2.83
C ASN A 68 19.65 -35.75 -4.12
N GLU A 69 19.01 -36.92 -4.21
CA GLU A 69 18.24 -37.31 -5.41
C GLU A 69 17.09 -36.34 -5.74
N ILE A 70 16.42 -35.79 -4.72
CA ILE A 70 15.34 -34.82 -4.91
C ILE A 70 15.92 -33.50 -5.44
N GLU A 71 17.03 -33.02 -4.88
CA GLU A 71 17.71 -31.81 -5.35
C GLU A 71 18.21 -31.96 -6.78
N LYS A 72 18.71 -33.15 -7.17
CA LYS A 72 19.08 -33.43 -8.56
C LYS A 72 17.88 -33.31 -9.49
N GLU A 73 16.76 -33.93 -9.13
CA GLU A 73 15.50 -33.85 -9.90
C GLU A 73 15.02 -32.39 -10.04
N VAL A 74 15.00 -31.64 -8.94
CA VAL A 74 14.60 -30.22 -8.94
C VAL A 74 15.56 -29.40 -9.81
N CYS A 75 16.88 -29.57 -9.67
CA CYS A 75 17.87 -28.88 -10.51
C CYS A 75 17.61 -29.15 -11.99
N LEU A 76 17.48 -30.41 -12.40
CA LEU A 76 17.21 -30.77 -13.80
C LEU A 76 15.89 -30.16 -14.30
N SER A 77 14.87 -30.08 -13.45
CA SER A 77 13.60 -29.46 -13.81
C SER A 77 13.75 -27.96 -14.12
N THR A 78 14.67 -27.25 -13.45
CA THR A 78 14.85 -25.79 -13.61
C THR A 78 15.23 -25.34 -15.02
N ALA A 79 15.75 -26.24 -15.87
CA ALA A 79 15.96 -25.96 -17.30
C ALA A 79 14.68 -25.53 -18.03
N LYS A 80 13.50 -25.85 -17.49
CA LYS A 80 12.20 -25.49 -18.06
C LYS A 80 11.70 -24.09 -17.68
N PHE A 81 12.45 -23.32 -16.87
CA PHE A 81 12.00 -21.99 -16.45
C PHE A 81 11.87 -21.02 -17.62
N GLU A 82 12.86 -21.01 -18.52
CA GLU A 82 12.83 -20.14 -19.70
C GLU A 82 11.61 -20.45 -20.57
N ASP A 83 11.40 -21.71 -20.91
CA ASP A 83 10.23 -22.19 -21.66
C ASP A 83 8.90 -21.83 -20.99
N PHE A 84 8.83 -21.95 -19.66
CA PHE A 84 7.62 -21.60 -18.92
C PHE A 84 7.33 -20.10 -19.02
N ILE A 85 8.34 -19.27 -18.79
CA ILE A 85 8.19 -17.81 -18.74
C ILE A 85 7.85 -17.27 -20.13
N ALA A 86 8.48 -17.79 -21.18
CA ALA A 86 8.13 -17.45 -22.57
C ALA A 86 6.66 -17.80 -22.87
N LYS A 87 6.20 -19.02 -22.53
CA LYS A 87 4.79 -19.41 -22.70
C LYS A 87 3.81 -18.56 -21.89
N LEU A 88 4.22 -18.13 -20.69
CA LEU A 88 3.43 -17.22 -19.87
C LEU A 88 3.30 -15.85 -20.55
N LEU A 89 4.40 -15.31 -21.07
CA LEU A 89 4.40 -14.04 -21.80
C LEU A 89 3.54 -14.12 -23.07
N ASP A 90 3.68 -15.19 -23.86
CA ASP A 90 2.83 -15.44 -25.04
C ASP A 90 1.34 -15.41 -24.68
N ARG A 91 0.95 -16.09 -23.59
CA ARG A 91 -0.44 -16.05 -23.10
C ARG A 91 -0.88 -14.66 -22.67
N ILE A 92 -0.02 -13.91 -22.00
CA ILE A 92 -0.31 -12.53 -21.59
C ILE A 92 -0.48 -11.63 -22.82
N PHE A 93 0.40 -11.74 -23.82
CA PHE A 93 0.31 -10.96 -25.06
C PHE A 93 -0.93 -11.32 -25.86
N GLN A 94 -1.24 -12.60 -26.01
CA GLN A 94 -2.49 -13.06 -26.65
C GLN A 94 -3.71 -12.50 -25.93
N MET A 95 -3.72 -12.56 -24.60
CA MET A 95 -4.80 -11.99 -23.78
C MET A 95 -4.96 -10.49 -24.03
N ILE A 96 -3.87 -9.73 -24.01
CA ILE A 96 -3.88 -8.28 -24.28
C ILE A 96 -4.41 -8.00 -25.70
N ASN A 97 -4.00 -8.78 -26.70
CA ASN A 97 -4.45 -8.61 -28.08
C ASN A 97 -5.95 -8.89 -28.23
N ILE A 98 -6.47 -9.96 -27.62
CA ILE A 98 -7.91 -10.29 -27.65
C ILE A 98 -8.72 -9.16 -26.98
N LEU A 99 -8.29 -8.71 -25.80
CA LEU A 99 -8.93 -7.60 -25.09
C LEU A 99 -8.87 -6.27 -25.86
N SER A 100 -7.90 -6.13 -26.77
CA SER A 100 -7.79 -4.98 -27.68
C SER A 100 -8.72 -5.10 -28.89
N THR A 101 -9.13 -6.30 -29.29
CA THR A 101 -10.03 -6.52 -30.45
C THR A 101 -11.50 -6.61 -30.10
N ASP A 102 -11.84 -6.87 -28.82
CA ASP A 102 -13.23 -6.87 -28.35
C ASP A 102 -13.80 -5.44 -28.32
N ILE A 103 -14.19 -4.97 -29.51
CA ILE A 103 -14.96 -3.75 -29.80
C ILE A 103 -16.45 -4.07 -29.57
N SER A 104 -16.82 -4.53 -28.38
CA SER A 104 -18.19 -4.34 -27.93
C SER A 104 -18.29 -2.93 -27.35
N ASP A 105 -18.62 -1.97 -28.22
CA ASP A 105 -18.93 -0.56 -27.94
C ASP A 105 -20.16 -0.36 -27.01
N VAL A 106 -20.51 -1.36 -26.20
CA VAL A 106 -21.71 -1.36 -25.37
C VAL A 106 -21.28 -1.30 -23.92
N VAL A 107 -21.30 -0.08 -23.38
CA VAL A 107 -21.43 0.23 -21.95
C VAL A 107 -20.45 -0.54 -21.07
N ILE A 108 -19.33 0.08 -20.71
CA ILE A 108 -18.48 -0.37 -19.61
C ILE A 108 -19.40 -0.62 -18.40
N ASN A 109 -19.73 -1.88 -18.13
CA ASN A 109 -20.42 -2.22 -16.90
C ASN A 109 -19.39 -2.02 -15.78
N ASN A 110 -19.84 -1.56 -14.60
CA ASN A 110 -18.97 -1.41 -13.43
C ASN A 110 -18.28 -2.74 -13.01
N GLY A 111 -18.72 -3.89 -13.55
CA GLY A 111 -18.05 -5.19 -13.42
C GLY A 111 -16.75 -5.25 -14.22
N ASP A 112 -16.79 -4.89 -15.50
CA ASP A 112 -15.67 -5.06 -16.44
C ASP A 112 -14.43 -4.27 -15.99
N GLN A 113 -14.61 -3.00 -15.57
CA GLN A 113 -13.47 -2.16 -15.13
C GLN A 113 -12.72 -2.77 -13.95
N LYS A 114 -13.43 -3.42 -13.01
CA LYS A 114 -12.79 -4.07 -11.86
C LYS A 114 -11.92 -5.25 -12.29
N ASP A 115 -12.35 -5.98 -13.32
CA ASP A 115 -11.61 -7.11 -13.86
C ASP A 115 -10.33 -6.64 -14.56
N TYR A 116 -10.38 -5.56 -15.34
CA TYR A 116 -9.17 -4.94 -15.92
C TYR A 116 -8.20 -4.44 -14.85
N ASP A 117 -8.70 -3.74 -13.84
CA ASP A 117 -7.88 -3.24 -12.73
C ASP A 117 -7.22 -4.40 -11.96
N MET A 118 -7.96 -5.50 -11.74
CA MET A 118 -7.47 -6.72 -11.12
C MET A 118 -6.37 -7.38 -11.96
N LEU A 119 -6.60 -7.56 -13.25
CA LEU A 119 -5.60 -8.11 -14.19
C LEU A 119 -4.33 -7.25 -14.19
N GLN A 120 -4.47 -5.92 -14.27
CA GLN A 120 -3.33 -5.00 -14.26
C GLN A 120 -2.45 -5.23 -13.03
N VAL A 121 -3.05 -5.24 -11.83
CA VAL A 121 -2.32 -5.38 -10.58
C VAL A 121 -1.63 -6.74 -10.50
N LYS A 122 -2.33 -7.83 -10.85
CA LYS A 122 -1.78 -9.19 -10.75
C LYS A 122 -0.67 -9.45 -11.76
N LEU A 123 -0.83 -9.05 -13.02
CA LEU A 123 0.21 -9.22 -14.05
C LEU A 123 1.46 -8.41 -13.72
N THR A 124 1.28 -7.14 -13.30
CA THR A 124 2.40 -6.30 -12.86
C THR A 124 3.16 -6.95 -11.70
N SER A 125 2.44 -7.50 -10.72
CA SER A 125 3.01 -8.18 -9.56
C SER A 125 3.78 -9.43 -9.96
N ILE A 126 3.18 -10.32 -10.77
CA ILE A 126 3.83 -11.54 -11.25
C ILE A 126 5.10 -11.19 -12.02
N MET A 127 5.04 -10.25 -12.96
CA MET A 127 6.22 -9.83 -13.73
C MET A 127 7.30 -9.23 -12.85
N THR A 128 6.92 -8.41 -11.87
CA THR A 128 7.88 -7.83 -10.92
C THR A 128 8.58 -8.93 -10.12
N ASN A 129 7.82 -9.91 -9.61
CA ASN A 129 8.37 -11.03 -8.85
C ASN A 129 9.29 -11.91 -9.71
N ILE A 130 8.91 -12.23 -10.96
CA ILE A 130 9.76 -12.98 -11.88
C ILE A 130 11.06 -12.22 -12.15
N LEU A 131 10.96 -10.94 -12.57
CA LEU A 131 12.12 -10.16 -12.97
C LEU A 131 13.09 -9.89 -11.83
N GLN A 132 12.57 -9.69 -10.61
CA GLN A 132 13.42 -9.49 -9.44
C GLN A 132 14.15 -10.78 -9.05
N GLN A 133 13.53 -11.95 -9.24
CA GLN A 133 14.06 -13.24 -8.78
C GLN A 133 14.66 -14.09 -9.92
N CYS A 134 15.02 -13.50 -11.07
CA CYS A 134 15.56 -14.25 -12.21
C CYS A 134 17.05 -14.00 -12.47
N SER A 135 17.65 -14.92 -13.23
CA SER A 135 19.02 -14.76 -13.75
C SER A 135 19.10 -13.68 -14.85
N ASN A 136 20.32 -13.23 -15.18
CA ASN A 136 20.53 -12.28 -16.28
C ASN A 136 19.96 -12.76 -17.62
N ASN A 137 20.08 -14.05 -17.92
CA ASN A 137 19.62 -14.62 -19.18
C ASN A 137 18.10 -14.51 -19.32
N ILE A 138 17.36 -14.93 -18.27
CA ILE A 138 15.90 -14.85 -18.25
C ILE A 138 15.45 -13.38 -18.26
N PHE A 139 16.14 -12.51 -17.52
CA PHE A 139 15.84 -11.07 -17.54
C PHE A 139 15.94 -10.49 -18.96
N GLN A 140 17.02 -10.81 -19.69
CA GLN A 140 17.24 -10.33 -21.05
C GLN A 140 16.19 -10.87 -22.03
N MET A 141 15.84 -12.14 -21.92
CA MET A 141 14.79 -12.77 -22.72
C MET A 141 13.44 -12.07 -22.52
N VAL A 142 13.00 -11.93 -21.26
CA VAL A 142 11.73 -11.26 -20.91
C VAL A 142 11.71 -9.80 -21.39
N THR A 143 12.81 -9.08 -21.15
CA THR A 143 12.92 -7.67 -21.54
C THR A 143 12.86 -7.51 -23.06
N LYS A 144 13.51 -8.40 -23.82
CA LYS A 144 13.48 -8.41 -25.28
C LYS A 144 12.09 -8.68 -25.81
N GLU A 145 11.38 -9.67 -25.27
CA GLU A 145 10.02 -10.00 -25.70
C GLU A 145 9.02 -8.87 -25.42
N ILE A 146 9.05 -8.29 -24.21
CA ILE A 146 8.20 -7.15 -23.89
C ILE A 146 8.55 -5.94 -24.76
N THR A 147 9.84 -5.66 -24.98
CA THR A 147 10.29 -4.57 -25.85
C THR A 147 9.83 -4.76 -27.30
N HIS A 148 9.91 -6.00 -27.81
CA HIS A 148 9.41 -6.32 -29.14
C HIS A 148 7.90 -6.13 -29.24
N PHE A 149 7.15 -6.60 -28.24
CA PHE A 149 5.70 -6.44 -28.18
C PHE A 149 5.27 -4.96 -28.17
N ILE A 150 5.95 -4.10 -27.42
CA ILE A 150 5.59 -2.67 -27.34
C ILE A 150 6.03 -1.84 -28.55
N THR A 151 7.10 -2.24 -29.25
CA THR A 151 7.60 -1.49 -30.42
C THR A 151 6.84 -1.85 -31.70
N GLY A 152 6.22 -3.03 -31.76
CA GLY A 152 5.46 -3.50 -32.92
C GLY A 152 3.97 -3.17 -32.92
N SER A 153 3.44 -2.44 -31.92
CA SER A 153 1.99 -2.28 -31.75
C SER A 153 1.60 -0.95 -31.08
N ILE A 154 0.49 -0.38 -31.56
CA ILE A 154 -0.20 0.75 -30.90
C ILE A 154 -1.40 0.17 -30.15
N PHE A 155 -1.46 0.43 -28.85
CA PHE A 155 -2.47 -0.15 -27.98
C PHE A 155 -3.67 0.78 -27.77
N LEU A 156 -4.88 0.21 -27.79
CA LEU A 156 -6.10 0.94 -27.46
C LEU A 156 -6.14 1.31 -25.96
N PRO A 157 -6.76 2.45 -25.58
CA PRO A 157 -6.79 2.96 -24.20
C PRO A 157 -7.11 1.90 -23.14
N LYS A 158 -8.03 0.98 -23.44
CA LYS A 158 -8.50 -0.11 -22.57
C LYS A 158 -7.37 -1.02 -22.06
N VAL A 159 -6.39 -1.33 -22.91
CA VAL A 159 -5.33 -2.31 -22.60
C VAL A 159 -3.98 -1.67 -22.28
N ARG A 160 -3.82 -0.36 -22.52
CA ARG A 160 -2.57 0.37 -22.26
C ARG A 160 -2.06 0.18 -20.84
N GLN A 161 -2.95 0.17 -19.86
CA GLN A 161 -2.59 0.01 -18.44
C GLN A 161 -2.01 -1.36 -18.12
N LEU A 162 -2.43 -2.42 -18.82
CA LEU A 162 -1.86 -3.77 -18.70
C LEU A 162 -0.41 -3.77 -19.19
N VAL A 163 -0.19 -3.24 -20.40
CA VAL A 163 1.14 -3.16 -21.03
C VAL A 163 2.08 -2.24 -20.24
N ALA A 164 1.57 -1.09 -19.79
CA ALA A 164 2.28 -0.17 -18.90
C ALA A 164 2.73 -0.86 -17.60
N GLY A 165 1.91 -1.76 -17.05
CA GLY A 165 2.26 -2.61 -15.92
C GLY A 165 3.46 -3.53 -16.18
N LEU A 166 3.53 -4.14 -17.37
CA LEU A 166 4.67 -4.96 -17.79
C LEU A 166 5.96 -4.12 -17.90
N VAL A 167 5.87 -2.95 -18.53
CA VAL A 167 7.02 -2.03 -18.66
C VAL A 167 7.49 -1.55 -17.28
N ARG A 168 6.55 -1.19 -16.39
CA ARG A 168 6.87 -0.80 -15.01
C ARG A 168 7.70 -1.87 -14.29
N ALA A 169 7.39 -3.14 -14.48
CA ALA A 169 8.12 -4.24 -13.86
C ALA A 169 9.60 -4.27 -14.30
N ILE A 170 9.87 -4.09 -15.59
CA ILE A 170 11.24 -4.05 -16.14
C ILE A 170 11.98 -2.81 -15.64
N VAL A 171 11.34 -1.63 -15.71
CA VAL A 171 11.91 -0.35 -15.26
C VAL A 171 12.31 -0.39 -13.79
N LYS A 172 11.48 -0.99 -12.94
CA LYS A 172 11.76 -1.12 -11.50
C LYS A 172 12.87 -2.12 -11.20
N CYS A 173 13.03 -3.15 -12.02
CA CYS A 173 14.04 -4.17 -11.81
C CYS A 173 15.44 -3.72 -12.26
N ARG A 174 15.60 -3.27 -13.51
CA ARG A 174 16.89 -2.79 -14.06
C ARG A 174 16.72 -1.47 -14.79
N PRO A 175 16.63 -0.35 -14.05
CA PRO A 175 16.36 0.96 -14.64
C PRO A 175 17.42 1.40 -15.65
N ILE A 176 18.71 1.18 -15.37
CA ILE A 176 19.81 1.63 -16.25
C ILE A 176 19.73 0.99 -17.64
N GLU A 177 19.60 -0.34 -17.69
CA GLU A 177 19.52 -1.08 -18.95
C GLU A 177 18.25 -0.74 -19.73
N THR A 178 17.12 -0.62 -19.02
CA THR A 178 15.80 -0.34 -19.62
C THR A 178 15.71 1.06 -20.19
N LEU A 179 16.12 2.08 -19.41
CA LEU A 179 16.04 3.48 -19.81
C LEU A 179 16.95 3.76 -21.00
N LYS A 180 18.13 3.14 -21.06
CA LYS A 180 19.10 3.33 -22.16
C LYS A 180 18.48 3.10 -23.54
N TYR A 181 17.54 2.17 -23.66
CA TYR A 181 16.90 1.84 -24.93
C TYR A 181 15.52 2.50 -25.06
N LEU A 182 14.63 2.33 -24.08
CA LEU A 182 13.22 2.71 -24.23
C LEU A 182 12.95 4.20 -24.03
N LEU A 183 13.67 4.88 -23.14
CA LEU A 183 13.37 6.28 -22.84
C LEU A 183 13.70 7.22 -24.00
N PRO A 184 14.89 7.15 -24.65
CA PRO A 184 15.18 7.96 -25.81
C PRO A 184 14.18 7.75 -26.95
N GLN A 185 13.90 6.49 -27.31
CA GLN A 185 12.94 6.16 -28.38
C GLN A 185 11.55 6.70 -28.09
N THR A 186 11.07 6.56 -26.84
CA THR A 186 9.76 7.07 -26.44
C THR A 186 9.72 8.61 -26.53
N CYS A 187 10.76 9.30 -26.07
CA CYS A 187 10.83 10.77 -26.13
C CYS A 187 10.87 11.26 -27.57
N GLU A 188 11.69 10.65 -28.43
CA GLU A 188 11.78 10.98 -29.86
C GLU A 188 10.45 10.78 -30.59
N SER A 189 9.73 9.68 -30.32
CA SER A 189 8.41 9.45 -30.89
C SER A 189 7.40 10.52 -30.45
N ILE A 190 7.42 10.91 -29.16
CA ILE A 190 6.56 12.00 -28.66
C ILE A 190 6.90 13.31 -29.37
N GLU A 191 8.18 13.69 -29.42
CA GLU A 191 8.60 14.95 -30.04
C GLU A 191 8.23 14.99 -31.53
N LYS A 192 8.45 13.90 -32.25
CA LYS A 192 8.08 13.78 -33.66
C LYS A 192 6.57 13.98 -33.89
N ILE A 193 5.72 13.38 -33.06
CA ILE A 193 4.26 13.55 -33.18
C ILE A 193 3.87 15.01 -32.87
N LEU A 194 4.47 15.62 -31.85
CA LEU A 194 4.22 17.01 -31.48
C LEU A 194 4.74 18.02 -32.53
N ASP A 195 5.72 17.65 -33.34
CA ASP A 195 6.22 18.46 -34.46
C ASP A 195 5.33 18.33 -35.71
N GLN A 196 4.69 17.19 -35.90
CA GLN A 196 3.89 16.87 -37.10
C GLN A 196 2.41 17.24 -36.95
N THR A 197 1.89 17.26 -35.73
CA THR A 197 0.46 17.42 -35.46
C THR A 197 0.17 18.77 -34.78
N ASP A 198 -0.72 19.56 -35.40
CA ASP A 198 -1.18 20.82 -34.82
C ASP A 198 -1.91 20.60 -33.49
N ILE A 199 -1.70 21.51 -32.54
CA ILE A 199 -2.25 21.42 -31.19
C ILE A 199 -3.80 21.38 -31.17
N THR A 200 -4.46 21.94 -32.20
CA THR A 200 -5.91 21.87 -32.35
C THR A 200 -6.38 20.44 -32.59
N LEU A 201 -5.69 19.70 -33.46
CA LEU A 201 -6.00 18.29 -33.76
C LEU A 201 -5.68 17.39 -32.57
N LEU A 202 -4.59 17.69 -31.86
CA LEU A 202 -4.25 16.99 -30.62
C LEU A 202 -5.33 17.14 -29.53
N ASN A 203 -6.08 18.24 -29.58
CA ASN A 203 -7.13 18.57 -28.61
C ASN A 203 -8.54 18.19 -29.08
N ASP A 204 -8.69 17.61 -30.27
CA ASP A 204 -9.96 17.07 -30.74
C ASP A 204 -10.44 15.93 -29.82
N HIS A 205 -11.74 15.62 -29.87
CA HIS A 205 -12.35 14.62 -28.99
C HIS A 205 -11.73 13.23 -29.08
N ASN A 206 -11.13 12.87 -30.23
CA ASN A 206 -10.47 11.59 -30.43
C ASN A 206 -8.99 11.58 -30.00
N GLY A 207 -8.38 12.77 -29.87
CA GLY A 207 -6.96 12.94 -29.62
C GLY A 207 -6.06 12.21 -30.63
N ASP A 208 -4.77 12.10 -30.29
CA ASP A 208 -3.82 11.25 -31.01
C ASP A 208 -3.57 9.96 -30.20
N LEU A 209 -3.98 8.82 -30.78
CA LEU A 209 -3.86 7.51 -30.14
C LEU A 209 -2.41 7.10 -29.93
N GLU A 210 -1.52 7.48 -30.83
CA GLU A 210 -0.10 7.15 -30.75
C GLU A 210 0.58 8.02 -29.67
N LEU A 211 0.28 9.32 -29.65
CA LEU A 211 0.77 10.24 -28.62
C LEU A 211 0.34 9.80 -27.21
N THR A 212 -0.95 9.50 -27.04
CA THR A 212 -1.47 9.06 -25.74
C THR A 212 -0.86 7.74 -25.28
N TRP A 213 -0.52 6.83 -26.20
CA TRP A 213 0.24 5.63 -25.89
C TRP A 213 1.66 5.95 -25.41
N TYR A 214 2.42 6.72 -26.18
CA TYR A 214 3.79 7.06 -25.79
C TYR A 214 3.87 7.92 -24.52
N LEU A 215 2.91 8.81 -24.27
CA LEU A 215 2.82 9.55 -23.00
C LEU A 215 2.53 8.61 -21.81
N THR A 216 1.71 7.58 -22.02
CA THR A 216 1.48 6.54 -21.00
C THR A 216 2.76 5.75 -20.73
N LEU A 217 3.47 5.36 -21.79
CA LEU A 217 4.75 4.66 -21.68
C LEU A 217 5.80 5.53 -20.97
N PHE A 218 5.92 6.80 -21.35
CA PHE A 218 6.79 7.78 -20.71
C PHE A 218 6.51 7.91 -19.22
N ALA A 219 5.23 7.93 -18.82
CA ALA A 219 4.84 8.01 -17.41
C ALA A 219 5.36 6.84 -16.58
N GLU A 220 5.49 5.65 -17.16
CA GLU A 220 6.08 4.46 -16.50
C GLU A 220 7.61 4.52 -16.48
N LEU A 221 8.24 4.97 -17.57
CA LEU A 221 9.70 5.08 -17.68
C LEU A 221 10.27 6.09 -16.66
N VAL A 222 9.61 7.25 -16.48
CA VAL A 222 10.05 8.25 -15.48
C VAL A 222 9.78 7.83 -14.03
N GLN A 223 9.22 6.63 -13.81
CA GLN A 223 9.10 6.02 -12.49
C GLN A 223 10.36 5.19 -12.10
N ALA A 224 11.42 5.20 -12.92
CA ALA A 224 12.70 4.56 -12.61
C ALA A 224 13.34 5.08 -11.31
N ARG A 225 14.47 4.48 -10.91
CA ARG A 225 15.25 4.93 -9.75
C ARG A 225 15.78 6.35 -10.01
N GLY A 226 15.64 7.25 -9.03
CA GLY A 226 15.77 8.69 -9.24
C GLY A 226 17.14 9.12 -9.76
N ASP A 227 18.22 8.61 -9.17
CA ASP A 227 19.61 8.78 -9.63
C ASP A 227 19.80 8.45 -11.12
N THR A 228 19.14 7.41 -11.63
CA THR A 228 19.26 7.00 -13.04
C THR A 228 18.57 7.95 -14.01
N LEU A 229 17.58 8.72 -13.54
CA LEU A 229 16.85 9.69 -14.36
C LEU A 229 17.67 10.97 -14.63
N LEU A 230 18.67 11.25 -13.80
CA LEU A 230 19.53 12.44 -13.94
C LEU A 230 20.25 12.49 -15.30
N ALA A 231 20.65 11.33 -15.83
CA ALA A 231 21.28 11.21 -17.14
C ALA A 231 20.36 11.68 -18.30
N TYR A 232 19.05 11.69 -18.08
CA TYR A 232 18.03 12.00 -19.09
C TYR A 232 17.23 13.27 -18.77
N GLN A 233 17.66 14.07 -17.78
CA GLN A 233 16.90 15.20 -17.27
C GLN A 233 16.45 16.19 -18.36
N GLN A 234 17.28 16.44 -19.38
CA GLN A 234 16.97 17.38 -20.46
C GLN A 234 15.87 16.84 -21.38
N MET A 235 15.96 15.57 -21.76
CA MET A 235 14.95 14.90 -22.58
C MET A 235 13.60 14.84 -21.86
N ILE A 236 13.63 14.47 -20.57
CA ILE A 236 12.45 14.43 -19.71
C ILE A 236 11.80 15.81 -19.65
N LYS A 237 12.57 16.88 -19.37
CA LYS A 237 12.05 18.26 -19.35
C LYS A 237 11.46 18.68 -20.69
N SER A 238 12.12 18.34 -21.80
CA SER A 238 11.64 18.67 -23.16
C SER A 238 10.23 18.13 -23.41
N VAL A 239 10.01 16.83 -23.12
CA VAL A 239 8.68 16.20 -23.23
C VAL A 239 7.64 16.93 -22.41
N PHE A 240 7.94 17.30 -21.15
CA PHE A 240 7.01 18.07 -20.33
C PHE A 240 6.74 19.46 -20.91
N HIS A 241 7.76 20.21 -21.32
CA HIS A 241 7.59 21.53 -21.94
C HIS A 241 6.67 21.50 -23.16
N ARG A 242 6.84 20.52 -24.03
CA ARG A 242 6.09 20.39 -25.29
C ARG A 242 4.66 19.90 -25.08
N SER A 243 4.43 19.04 -24.08
CA SER A 243 3.16 18.34 -23.91
C SER A 243 2.23 18.95 -22.85
N ILE A 244 2.75 19.75 -21.91
CA ILE A 244 1.98 20.20 -20.73
C ILE A 244 0.69 20.96 -21.07
N ARG A 245 0.65 21.67 -22.19
CA ARG A 245 -0.50 22.50 -22.63
C ARG A 245 -1.59 21.75 -23.39
N ILE A 246 -1.41 20.46 -23.65
CA ILE A 246 -2.42 19.63 -24.32
C ILE A 246 -3.67 19.52 -23.44
N LEU A 247 -4.84 19.71 -24.05
CA LEU A 247 -6.16 19.71 -23.40
C LEU A 247 -6.87 18.36 -23.51
N HIS A 248 -6.46 17.50 -24.44
CA HIS A 248 -7.01 16.15 -24.55
C HIS A 248 -6.83 15.37 -23.25
N LYS A 249 -7.93 14.77 -22.78
CA LYS A 249 -8.07 14.21 -21.43
C LYS A 249 -7.01 13.16 -21.12
N ASP A 250 -6.89 12.14 -21.94
CA ASP A 250 -5.97 11.03 -21.68
C ASP A 250 -4.51 11.48 -21.78
N SER A 251 -4.23 12.46 -22.64
CA SER A 251 -2.89 13.02 -22.83
C SER A 251 -2.44 13.77 -21.59
N TYR A 252 -3.23 14.74 -21.12
CA TYR A 252 -2.86 15.48 -19.91
C TYR A 252 -2.93 14.60 -18.67
N GLU A 253 -3.81 13.58 -18.62
CA GLU A 253 -3.84 12.64 -17.52
C GLU A 253 -2.54 11.83 -17.44
N ALA A 254 -2.08 11.28 -18.57
CA ALA A 254 -0.79 10.59 -18.68
C ALA A 254 0.38 11.50 -18.27
N ILE A 255 0.43 12.74 -18.76
CA ILE A 255 1.45 13.73 -18.37
C ILE A 255 1.38 14.02 -16.88
N SER A 256 0.19 14.22 -16.32
CA SER A 256 0.01 14.48 -14.89
C SER A 256 0.46 13.29 -14.03
N ILE A 257 0.28 12.06 -14.52
CA ILE A 257 0.80 10.85 -13.87
C ILE A 257 2.33 10.81 -13.96
N ALA A 258 2.90 11.14 -15.12
CA ALA A 258 4.35 11.23 -15.34
C ALA A 258 5.00 12.24 -14.37
N ILE A 259 4.41 13.43 -14.20
CA ILE A 259 4.86 14.45 -13.21
C ILE A 259 4.96 13.84 -11.81
N LYS A 260 3.86 13.22 -11.36
CA LYS A 260 3.79 12.60 -10.03
C LYS A 260 4.82 11.48 -9.90
N ASN A 261 5.01 10.66 -10.93
CA ASN A 261 5.95 9.55 -10.93
C ASN A 261 7.40 10.04 -10.86
N LEU A 262 7.78 11.01 -11.70
CA LEU A 262 9.11 11.63 -11.71
C LEU A 262 9.46 12.20 -10.33
N LEU A 263 8.60 13.08 -9.78
CA LEU A 263 8.87 13.73 -8.50
C LEU A 263 8.94 12.71 -7.36
N ARG A 264 8.11 11.66 -7.37
CA ARG A 264 8.20 10.58 -6.38
C ARG A 264 9.48 9.77 -6.50
N SER A 265 9.97 9.54 -7.72
CA SER A 265 11.22 8.84 -7.96
C SER A 265 12.43 9.63 -7.47
N LEU A 266 12.42 10.95 -7.67
CA LEU A 266 13.51 11.84 -7.23
C LEU A 266 13.47 12.14 -5.73
N LEU A 267 12.28 12.29 -5.12
CA LEU A 267 12.16 12.88 -3.78
C LEU A 267 11.78 11.90 -2.65
N ASN A 268 11.39 10.66 -2.97
CA ASN A 268 11.04 9.69 -1.94
C ASN A 268 12.22 8.79 -1.58
N VAL A 269 12.21 8.35 -0.31
CA VAL A 269 12.98 7.20 0.16
C VAL A 269 12.16 5.94 -0.09
N TYR A 270 12.71 4.98 -0.84
CA TYR A 270 12.08 3.70 -1.19
C TYR A 270 13.12 2.57 -1.34
N PRO A 271 12.74 1.30 -1.12
CA PRO A 271 13.65 0.18 -1.33
C PRO A 271 14.04 0.03 -2.81
N THR A 272 15.28 -0.38 -3.07
CA THR A 272 15.81 -0.66 -4.41
C THR A 272 16.03 -2.15 -4.66
N GLU A 273 16.10 -2.95 -3.59
CA GLU A 273 16.33 -4.38 -3.64
C GLU A 273 15.13 -5.11 -3.02
N TYR A 274 14.60 -6.09 -3.74
CA TYR A 274 13.40 -6.85 -3.39
C TYR A 274 13.62 -8.36 -3.56
N ARG A 275 14.84 -8.80 -3.89
CA ARG A 275 15.21 -10.21 -3.98
C ARG A 275 15.00 -10.95 -2.66
N LEU A 276 14.68 -12.25 -2.78
CA LEU A 276 14.46 -13.16 -1.66
C LEU A 276 15.72 -13.32 -0.82
N ASN A 277 16.87 -13.30 -1.49
CA ASN A 277 18.19 -13.37 -0.91
C ASN A 277 19.14 -12.43 -1.66
N ARG A 278 20.37 -12.31 -1.16
CA ARG A 278 21.40 -11.46 -1.76
C ARG A 278 22.41 -12.26 -2.59
N GLU A 279 22.16 -13.54 -2.80
CA GLU A 279 23.06 -14.38 -3.56
C GLU A 279 23.15 -13.84 -4.99
N ASN A 280 24.36 -13.85 -5.52
CA ASN A 280 24.55 -13.51 -6.91
C ASN A 280 24.11 -14.71 -7.75
N PHE A 281 23.00 -14.58 -8.48
CA PHE A 281 22.48 -15.66 -9.32
C PHE A 281 23.40 -16.00 -10.49
N ASP A 282 24.41 -15.16 -10.79
CA ASP A 282 25.43 -15.41 -11.80
C ASP A 282 26.73 -16.01 -11.20
N GLU A 283 26.77 -16.29 -9.89
CA GLU A 283 27.89 -16.99 -9.26
C GLU A 283 27.91 -18.48 -9.63
N SER A 284 29.08 -19.11 -9.54
CA SER A 284 29.22 -20.54 -9.78
C SER A 284 28.30 -21.36 -8.88
N PHE A 285 27.61 -22.35 -9.47
CA PHE A 285 26.77 -23.28 -8.71
C PHE A 285 27.53 -24.16 -7.70
N VAL A 286 28.87 -24.12 -7.68
CA VAL A 286 29.68 -24.69 -6.60
C VAL A 286 29.37 -23.99 -5.26
N ASN A 287 29.25 -22.66 -5.29
CA ASN A 287 29.11 -21.84 -4.08
C ASN A 287 27.65 -21.60 -3.73
N VAL A 288 26.82 -21.37 -4.75
CA VAL A 288 25.43 -20.93 -4.60
C VAL A 288 24.49 -21.94 -5.25
N LEU A 289 23.46 -22.40 -4.54
CA LEU A 289 22.42 -23.27 -5.11
C LEU A 289 21.04 -22.64 -4.93
N PRO A 290 20.50 -21.97 -5.98
CA PRO A 290 19.28 -21.16 -5.85
C PRO A 290 18.07 -21.92 -5.28
N ILE A 291 17.89 -23.19 -5.64
CA ILE A 291 16.74 -24.01 -5.18
C ILE A 291 16.70 -24.24 -3.66
N ARG A 292 17.83 -24.11 -2.96
CA ARG A 292 17.89 -24.21 -1.49
C ARG A 292 17.37 -22.95 -0.80
N THR A 293 17.28 -21.84 -1.52
CA THR A 293 16.80 -20.57 -0.99
C THR A 293 15.29 -20.36 -1.12
N TRP A 294 14.61 -21.24 -1.87
CA TRP A 294 13.17 -21.17 -2.06
C TRP A 294 12.43 -21.25 -0.73
N GLY A 295 11.51 -20.30 -0.52
CA GLY A 295 10.69 -20.19 0.68
C GLY A 295 11.48 -19.99 1.99
N GLN A 296 12.76 -19.62 1.93
CA GLN A 296 13.53 -19.30 3.14
C GLN A 296 12.95 -18.10 3.88
N ASN A 297 13.03 -18.15 5.22
CA ASN A 297 12.69 -17.04 6.07
C ASN A 297 13.97 -16.26 6.38
N VAL A 298 13.88 -14.93 6.38
CA VAL A 298 14.96 -14.07 6.86
C VAL A 298 14.56 -13.52 8.22
N ASP A 299 15.49 -13.56 9.18
CA ASP A 299 15.30 -12.90 10.47
C ASP A 299 15.20 -11.39 10.25
N PHE A 300 14.18 -10.75 10.82
CA PHE A 300 13.92 -9.32 10.70
C PHE A 300 15.17 -8.49 11.04
N ASN A 301 15.93 -8.90 12.05
CA ASN A 301 17.14 -8.20 12.50
C ASN A 301 18.33 -8.34 11.54
N GLN A 302 18.29 -9.31 10.64
CA GLN A 302 19.33 -9.57 9.63
C GLN A 302 18.96 -8.99 8.27
N ILE A 303 17.73 -8.50 8.08
CA ILE A 303 17.30 -7.86 6.83
C ILE A 303 18.06 -6.56 6.66
N GLN A 304 18.94 -6.53 5.67
CA GLN A 304 19.60 -5.32 5.23
C GLN A 304 18.89 -4.81 3.96
N VAL A 305 17.96 -3.87 4.11
CA VAL A 305 17.26 -3.27 2.97
C VAL A 305 18.12 -2.16 2.37
N GLN A 306 18.34 -2.21 1.05
CA GLN A 306 18.94 -1.09 0.32
C GLN A 306 17.86 -0.09 -0.05
N TYR A 307 18.13 1.19 0.22
CA TYR A 307 17.21 2.28 -0.04
C TYR A 307 17.80 3.24 -1.06
N HIS A 308 16.95 3.70 -1.95
CA HIS A 308 17.15 4.97 -2.63
C HIS A 308 16.96 6.08 -1.61
N ILE A 309 17.95 6.98 -1.51
CA ILE A 309 17.88 8.20 -0.71
C ILE A 309 18.15 9.35 -1.69
N PRO A 310 17.22 10.31 -1.83
CA PRO A 310 17.40 11.47 -2.71
C PRO A 310 18.74 12.17 -2.46
N ASN A 311 19.56 12.30 -3.49
CA ASN A 311 20.80 13.08 -3.44
C ASN A 311 20.55 14.56 -3.80
N VAL A 312 21.59 15.38 -3.70
CA VAL A 312 21.50 16.83 -3.97
C VAL A 312 21.07 17.11 -5.40
N ASP A 313 21.66 16.43 -6.39
CA ASP A 313 21.36 16.64 -7.81
C ASP A 313 19.90 16.27 -8.14
N GLU A 314 19.37 15.21 -7.51
CA GLU A 314 17.96 14.82 -7.66
C GLU A 314 17.00 15.84 -7.07
N ILE A 315 17.33 16.38 -5.89
CA ILE A 315 16.55 17.42 -5.24
C ILE A 315 16.59 18.70 -6.08
N ASP A 316 17.75 19.08 -6.60
CA ASP A 316 17.92 20.27 -7.45
C ASP A 316 17.15 20.12 -8.76
N PHE A 317 17.22 18.96 -9.42
CA PHE A 317 16.40 18.69 -10.60
C PHE A 317 14.91 18.77 -10.29
N ALA A 318 14.46 18.17 -9.18
CA ALA A 318 13.06 18.24 -8.79
C ALA A 318 12.62 19.67 -8.44
N CYS A 319 13.46 20.47 -7.76
CA CYS A 319 13.18 21.87 -7.44
C CYS A 319 13.06 22.72 -8.71
N ASP A 320 14.01 22.58 -9.63
CA ASP A 320 13.97 23.26 -10.93
C ASP A 320 12.72 22.88 -11.72
N PHE A 321 12.38 21.60 -11.76
CA PHE A 321 11.16 21.09 -12.37
C PHE A 321 9.90 21.72 -11.76
N VAL A 322 9.77 21.67 -10.43
CA VAL A 322 8.63 22.22 -9.70
C VAL A 322 8.50 23.71 -10.01
N ASN A 323 9.59 24.48 -9.89
CA ASN A 323 9.58 25.92 -10.14
C ASN A 323 9.15 26.25 -11.58
N THR A 324 9.68 25.51 -12.55
CA THR A 324 9.38 25.72 -13.97
C THR A 324 7.90 25.54 -14.29
N PHE A 325 7.29 24.45 -13.80
CA PHE A 325 5.93 24.08 -14.20
C PHE A 325 4.85 24.59 -13.25
N ILE A 326 5.09 24.65 -11.94
CA ILE A 326 4.07 25.07 -10.97
C ILE A 326 3.73 26.54 -11.11
N TYR A 327 4.74 27.42 -11.24
CA TYR A 327 4.51 28.87 -11.27
C TYR A 327 3.84 29.30 -12.57
N SER A 328 4.16 28.63 -13.69
CA SER A 328 3.51 28.86 -14.99
C SER A 328 2.00 28.57 -14.92
N GLU A 329 1.60 27.44 -14.33
CA GLU A 329 0.18 27.10 -14.18
C GLU A 329 -0.53 27.96 -13.13
N LEU A 330 0.16 28.34 -12.04
CA LEU A 330 -0.38 29.26 -11.04
C LEU A 330 -0.62 30.67 -11.60
N ALA A 331 0.29 31.18 -12.42
CA ALA A 331 0.13 32.47 -13.09
C ALA A 331 -1.06 32.44 -14.05
N LEU A 332 -1.16 31.38 -14.88
CA LEU A 332 -2.29 31.17 -15.78
C LEU A 332 -3.63 31.20 -15.03
N LEU A 333 -3.73 30.47 -13.92
CA LEU A 333 -4.95 30.41 -13.11
C LEU A 333 -5.26 31.74 -12.41
N LYS A 334 -4.26 32.48 -11.91
CA LYS A 334 -4.50 33.76 -11.21
C LYS A 334 -4.98 34.85 -12.16
N GLU A 335 -4.35 34.97 -13.31
CA GLU A 335 -4.60 36.08 -14.23
C GLU A 335 -5.82 35.85 -15.14
N ASN A 336 -6.10 34.59 -15.45
CA ASN A 336 -7.07 34.25 -16.49
C ASN A 336 -8.19 33.32 -16.04
N PHE A 337 -8.41 33.08 -14.73
CA PHE A 337 -9.38 32.10 -14.21
C PHE A 337 -10.76 32.14 -14.90
N SER A 338 -11.32 33.34 -15.10
CA SER A 338 -12.63 33.53 -15.72
C SER A 338 -12.62 33.54 -17.24
N LYS A 339 -11.43 33.63 -17.86
CA LYS A 339 -11.24 33.73 -19.32
C LYS A 339 -10.92 32.37 -19.96
N ILE A 340 -10.26 31.47 -19.25
CA ILE A 340 -9.92 30.14 -19.74
C ILE A 340 -11.10 29.16 -19.64
N SER A 341 -11.13 28.20 -20.55
CA SER A 341 -12.14 27.15 -20.61
C SER A 341 -12.18 26.30 -19.33
N LYS A 342 -13.26 25.53 -19.17
CA LYS A 342 -13.37 24.57 -18.07
C LYS A 342 -12.27 23.51 -18.14
N ASP A 343 -11.93 23.04 -19.34
CA ASP A 343 -10.94 21.97 -19.54
C ASP A 343 -9.52 22.49 -19.29
N GLU A 344 -9.20 23.72 -19.69
CA GLU A 344 -7.93 24.37 -19.34
C GLU A 344 -7.77 24.52 -17.83
N ARG A 345 -8.84 24.91 -17.11
CA ARG A 345 -8.83 24.98 -15.64
C ARG A 345 -8.58 23.62 -15.03
N GLN A 346 -9.31 22.60 -15.49
CA GLN A 346 -9.19 21.23 -15.00
C GLN A 346 -7.76 20.70 -15.20
N ARG A 347 -7.19 20.86 -16.40
CA ARG A 347 -5.80 20.49 -16.72
C ARG A 347 -4.81 21.18 -15.78
N SER A 348 -4.90 22.51 -15.67
CA SER A 348 -3.96 23.31 -14.86
C SER A 348 -4.01 22.90 -13.39
N LEU A 349 -5.23 22.71 -12.85
CA LEU A 349 -5.43 22.24 -11.48
C LEU A 349 -4.93 20.81 -11.27
N GLN A 350 -5.13 19.91 -12.24
CA GLN A 350 -4.63 18.54 -12.20
C GLN A 350 -3.09 18.50 -12.18
N ILE A 351 -2.43 19.32 -13.01
CA ILE A 351 -0.98 19.46 -13.02
C ILE A 351 -0.48 19.93 -11.65
N ILE A 352 -1.01 21.04 -11.14
CA ILE A 352 -0.63 21.58 -9.81
C ILE A 352 -0.83 20.52 -8.74
N TYR A 353 -1.99 19.85 -8.74
CA TYR A 353 -2.28 18.77 -7.80
C TYR A 353 -1.23 17.65 -7.86
N ARG A 354 -0.87 17.18 -9.06
CA ARG A 354 0.12 16.09 -9.23
C ARG A 354 1.53 16.52 -8.88
N ILE A 355 1.91 17.78 -9.15
CA ILE A 355 3.18 18.36 -8.68
C ILE A 355 3.23 18.30 -7.15
N VAL A 356 2.22 18.85 -6.48
CA VAL A 356 2.15 18.89 -5.00
C VAL A 356 2.17 17.47 -4.40
N VAL A 357 1.40 16.53 -4.96
CA VAL A 357 1.39 15.12 -4.54
C VAL A 357 2.73 14.42 -4.81
N GLY A 358 3.47 14.87 -5.81
CA GLY A 358 4.81 14.38 -6.16
C GLY A 358 5.88 14.86 -5.18
N CYS A 359 5.86 16.15 -4.82
CA CYS A 359 6.89 16.80 -4.02
C CYS A 359 6.53 17.01 -2.53
N PHE A 360 5.41 16.48 -2.05
CA PHE A 360 4.90 16.73 -0.69
C PHE A 360 5.91 16.48 0.45
N ARG A 361 6.94 15.63 0.24
CA ARG A 361 7.98 15.35 1.24
C ARG A 361 8.95 16.51 1.48
N ILE A 362 9.16 17.37 0.48
CA ILE A 362 10.09 18.50 0.57
C ILE A 362 9.38 19.85 0.76
N VAL A 363 8.03 19.86 0.77
CA VAL A 363 7.26 21.08 1.00
C VAL A 363 7.56 21.59 2.41
N PRO A 364 8.08 22.83 2.56
CA PRO A 364 8.41 23.40 3.86
C PRO A 364 7.15 23.60 4.71
N ARG A 365 7.36 23.87 6.00
CA ARG A 365 6.26 24.11 6.95
C ARG A 365 5.35 25.22 6.44
N ILE A 366 4.05 24.96 6.38
CA ILE A 366 3.07 25.98 6.00
C ILE A 366 2.95 26.99 7.13
N GLU A 367 3.35 28.23 6.86
CA GLU A 367 2.99 29.38 7.68
C GLU A 367 1.50 29.67 7.46
N SER A 368 0.73 29.63 8.55
CA SER A 368 -0.72 29.61 8.49
C SER A 368 -1.30 30.93 7.95
N LYS A 369 -1.85 30.90 6.75
CA LYS A 369 -3.00 31.76 6.40
C LYS A 369 -4.30 31.05 6.79
N PRO A 370 -5.35 31.77 7.21
CA PRO A 370 -6.61 31.14 7.59
C PRO A 370 -7.22 30.42 6.38
N VAL A 371 -7.26 29.08 6.41
CA VAL A 371 -7.99 28.26 5.43
C VAL A 371 -9.51 28.56 5.50
N GLN A 372 -9.96 29.16 6.60
CA GLN A 372 -11.35 29.53 6.85
C GLN A 372 -11.90 30.55 5.84
N ASP A 373 -11.05 31.42 5.29
CA ASP A 373 -11.47 32.48 4.35
C ASP A 373 -11.62 31.97 2.90
N LEU A 374 -11.32 30.70 2.65
CA LEU A 374 -11.41 30.09 1.33
C LEU A 374 -12.85 29.65 0.99
N THR A 375 -13.19 29.65 -0.31
CA THR A 375 -14.42 29.01 -0.81
C THR A 375 -14.43 27.51 -0.51
N TRP A 376 -15.59 26.87 -0.49
CA TRP A 376 -15.68 25.44 -0.12
C TRP A 376 -14.83 24.51 -1.01
N GLY A 377 -14.74 24.78 -2.33
CA GLY A 377 -13.90 24.00 -3.24
C GLY A 377 -12.41 24.21 -2.99
N GLN A 378 -12.01 25.45 -2.68
CA GLN A 378 -10.63 25.76 -2.27
C GLN A 378 -10.28 25.14 -0.93
N LYS A 379 -11.22 25.12 0.03
CA LYS A 379 -11.06 24.41 1.32
C LYS A 379 -10.83 22.91 1.10
N GLN A 380 -11.59 22.28 0.20
CA GLN A 380 -11.44 20.85 -0.08
C GLN A 380 -10.07 20.53 -0.66
N MET A 381 -9.61 21.33 -1.63
CA MET A 381 -8.28 21.20 -2.22
C MET A 381 -7.18 21.44 -1.18
N ALA A 382 -7.27 22.53 -0.41
CA ALA A 382 -6.33 22.83 0.66
C ALA A 382 -6.26 21.69 1.68
N MET A 383 -7.40 21.14 2.12
CA MET A 383 -7.45 20.02 3.05
C MET A 383 -6.83 18.74 2.48
N SER A 384 -7.02 18.47 1.18
CA SER A 384 -6.37 17.33 0.52
C SER A 384 -4.85 17.44 0.56
N PHE A 385 -4.30 18.64 0.35
CA PHE A 385 -2.86 18.91 0.43
C PHE A 385 -2.34 18.87 1.86
N LEU A 386 -3.07 19.49 2.79
CA LEU A 386 -2.69 19.54 4.19
C LEU A 386 -2.64 18.12 4.82
N CYS A 387 -3.55 17.23 4.42
CA CYS A 387 -3.51 15.84 4.85
C CYS A 387 -2.23 15.09 4.43
N LEU A 388 -1.58 15.49 3.31
CA LEU A 388 -0.30 14.91 2.87
C LEU A 388 0.87 15.34 3.75
N LEU A 389 0.75 16.49 4.44
CA LEU A 389 1.79 17.06 5.30
C LEU A 389 1.77 16.52 6.73
N LEU A 390 0.83 15.60 7.04
CA LEU A 390 0.69 14.95 8.36
C LEU A 390 1.80 13.92 8.60
N GLN A 391 3.02 14.39 8.86
CA GLN A 391 4.21 13.58 9.03
C GLN A 391 4.78 13.71 10.45
N LYS A 392 5.47 12.67 10.93
CA LYS A 392 6.06 12.62 12.29
C LYS A 392 7.08 13.73 12.55
N HIS A 393 7.81 14.16 11.52
CA HIS A 393 8.89 15.15 11.63
C HIS A 393 8.42 16.61 11.41
N VAL A 394 7.15 16.81 11.05
CA VAL A 394 6.59 18.14 10.79
C VAL A 394 5.82 18.60 12.04
N SER A 395 6.28 19.70 12.64
CA SER A 395 5.51 20.38 13.68
C SER A 395 4.32 21.08 13.03
N LEU A 396 3.12 20.74 13.48
CA LEU A 396 1.88 21.27 12.92
C LEU A 396 1.44 22.50 13.72
N PRO A 397 1.12 23.64 13.06
CA PRO A 397 0.57 24.80 13.73
C PRO A 397 -0.73 24.46 14.47
N SER A 398 -0.92 25.00 15.68
CA SER A 398 -2.15 24.82 16.46
C SER A 398 -3.41 25.27 15.70
N SER A 399 -3.31 26.36 14.94
CA SER A 399 -4.39 26.89 14.08
C SER A 399 -4.83 25.91 13.00
N TYR A 400 -3.90 25.14 12.46
CA TYR A 400 -4.19 24.12 11.45
C TYR A 400 -4.99 22.96 12.06
N ILE A 401 -4.59 22.50 13.25
CA ILE A 401 -5.28 21.43 13.97
C ILE A 401 -6.69 21.88 14.35
N ASP A 402 -6.82 23.08 14.92
CA ASP A 402 -8.11 23.68 15.27
C ASP A 402 -9.06 23.71 14.06
N THR A 403 -8.59 24.22 12.91
CA THR A 403 -9.38 24.23 11.67
C THR A 403 -9.79 22.83 11.21
N CYS A 404 -8.89 21.85 11.28
CA CYS A 404 -9.19 20.48 10.91
C CYS A 404 -10.27 19.85 11.80
N ILE A 405 -10.20 20.11 13.11
CA ILE A 405 -11.18 19.59 14.06
C ILE A 405 -12.53 20.28 13.86
N ASP A 406 -12.56 21.59 13.63
CA ASP A 406 -13.80 22.32 13.34
C ASP A 406 -14.47 21.82 12.05
N PHE A 407 -13.69 21.37 11.07
CA PHE A 407 -14.23 20.79 9.83
C PHE A 407 -14.94 19.45 10.00
N LEU A 408 -14.82 18.77 11.15
CA LEU A 408 -15.61 17.57 11.47
C LEU A 408 -17.12 17.87 11.50
N ILE A 409 -17.51 19.11 11.81
CA ILE A 409 -18.91 19.54 11.89
C ILE A 409 -19.31 20.50 10.75
N HIS A 410 -18.48 20.63 9.72
CA HIS A 410 -18.76 21.46 8.55
C HIS A 410 -19.89 20.84 7.73
N ASP A 411 -20.73 21.66 7.08
CA ASP A 411 -21.86 21.19 6.26
C ASP A 411 -21.44 20.39 5.01
N ASN A 412 -20.19 20.51 4.56
CA ASN A 412 -19.69 19.83 3.37
C ASN A 412 -19.09 18.45 3.75
N ILE A 413 -19.65 17.40 3.16
CA ILE A 413 -19.29 16.00 3.41
C ILE A 413 -17.81 15.69 3.12
N GLU A 414 -17.24 16.26 2.06
CA GLU A 414 -15.85 15.99 1.68
C GLU A 414 -14.87 16.62 2.67
N LEU A 415 -15.18 17.83 3.18
CA LEU A 415 -14.40 18.44 4.27
C LEU A 415 -14.45 17.58 5.54
N ARG A 416 -15.61 17.04 5.90
CA ARG A 416 -15.74 16.12 7.05
C ARG A 416 -14.90 14.86 6.85
N LYS A 417 -14.92 14.25 5.66
CA LYS A 417 -14.09 13.07 5.34
C LYS A 417 -12.59 13.35 5.48
N TYR A 418 -12.12 14.51 5.01
CA TYR A 418 -10.72 14.94 5.21
C TYR A 418 -10.41 15.20 6.69
N ALA A 419 -11.31 15.86 7.42
CA ALA A 419 -11.17 16.13 8.84
C ALA A 419 -11.08 14.84 9.68
N VAL A 420 -11.88 13.81 9.37
CA VAL A 420 -11.80 12.48 10.00
C VAL A 420 -10.43 11.84 9.74
N LYS A 421 -9.95 11.88 8.50
CA LYS A 421 -8.60 11.37 8.13
C LYS A 421 -7.50 12.10 8.89
N ALA A 422 -7.58 13.43 8.95
CA ALA A 422 -6.62 14.28 9.66
C ALA A 422 -6.62 13.99 11.16
N THR A 423 -7.80 13.90 11.78
CA THR A 423 -7.94 13.57 13.21
C THR A 423 -7.38 12.19 13.55
N ALA A 424 -7.67 11.17 12.73
CA ALA A 424 -7.08 9.84 12.90
C ALA A 424 -5.54 9.87 12.81
N ALA A 425 -4.99 10.66 11.88
CA ALA A 425 -3.56 10.86 11.73
C ALA A 425 -2.96 11.62 12.93
N PHE A 426 -3.60 12.70 13.41
CA PHE A 426 -3.16 13.42 14.62
C PHE A 426 -3.10 12.49 15.82
N CYS A 427 -4.14 11.71 16.07
CA CYS A 427 -4.15 10.74 17.16
C CYS A 427 -2.99 9.74 17.00
N ARG A 428 -2.76 9.22 15.79
CA ARG A 428 -1.63 8.31 15.51
C ARG A 428 -0.26 8.95 15.75
N LEU A 429 -0.06 10.21 15.36
CA LEU A 429 1.18 10.96 15.59
C LEU A 429 1.43 11.20 17.08
N GLN A 430 0.36 11.34 17.87
CA GLN A 430 0.39 11.54 19.32
C GLN A 430 0.17 10.22 20.09
N LYS A 431 0.46 9.06 19.47
CA LYS A 431 0.34 7.77 20.15
C LYS A 431 1.29 7.75 21.35
N PRO A 432 0.82 7.48 22.58
CA PRO A 432 1.70 7.30 23.74
C PRO A 432 2.72 6.17 23.49
N PRO A 433 3.97 6.31 23.93
CA PRO A 433 4.92 5.22 23.88
C PRO A 433 4.39 4.03 24.68
N GLN A 434 4.49 2.83 24.11
CA GLN A 434 4.09 1.60 24.78
C GLN A 434 5.34 0.86 25.23
N ILE A 435 5.38 0.45 26.49
CA ILE A 435 6.48 -0.35 27.04
C ILE A 435 6.19 -1.82 26.75
N TYR A 436 7.21 -2.54 26.29
CA TYR A 436 7.18 -3.97 26.04
C TYR A 436 8.16 -4.67 26.97
N VAL A 437 7.81 -5.91 27.34
CA VAL A 437 8.67 -6.83 28.08
C VAL A 437 8.97 -7.99 27.15
N GLU A 438 10.20 -8.47 27.20
CA GLU A 438 10.67 -9.63 26.45
C GLU A 438 11.04 -10.72 27.45
N LYS A 439 10.42 -11.89 27.34
CA LYS A 439 10.65 -13.06 28.21
C LYS A 439 10.71 -14.35 27.41
N SER A 440 11.41 -15.35 27.92
CA SER A 440 11.32 -16.71 27.39
C SER A 440 9.98 -17.37 27.77
N LEU A 441 9.60 -18.45 27.09
CA LEU A 441 8.41 -19.22 27.47
C LEU A 441 8.53 -19.78 28.90
N GLU A 442 9.73 -20.23 29.29
CA GLU A 442 10.05 -20.72 30.64
C GLU A 442 9.75 -19.67 31.70
N GLU A 443 10.24 -18.44 31.51
CA GLU A 443 10.03 -17.35 32.45
C GLU A 443 8.56 -16.98 32.59
N ILE A 444 7.77 -17.09 31.50
CA ILE A 444 6.33 -16.83 31.53
C ILE A 444 5.62 -17.95 32.31
N LEU A 445 5.90 -19.22 32.01
CA LEU A 445 5.26 -20.36 32.67
C LEU A 445 5.62 -20.47 34.15
N HIS A 446 6.86 -20.13 34.52
CA HIS A 446 7.27 -20.03 35.93
C HIS A 446 6.51 -18.93 36.68
N SER A 447 6.17 -17.83 36.00
CA SER A 447 5.38 -16.75 36.61
C SER A 447 3.88 -17.05 36.73
N THR A 448 3.38 -18.08 36.03
CA THR A 448 1.96 -18.48 36.04
C THR A 448 1.66 -19.71 36.90
N ASP A 449 2.61 -20.15 37.74
CA ASP A 449 2.50 -21.37 38.58
C ASP A 449 2.17 -22.65 37.78
N GLN A 450 2.56 -22.70 36.50
CA GLN A 450 2.36 -23.87 35.64
C GLN A 450 3.69 -24.61 35.46
N SER A 451 3.90 -25.66 36.26
CA SER A 451 5.01 -26.60 36.06
C SER A 451 4.69 -27.51 34.87
N ILE A 452 5.08 -27.12 33.66
CA ILE A 452 4.94 -27.95 32.47
C ILE A 452 6.28 -28.61 32.17
N SER A 453 6.30 -29.93 31.98
CA SER A 453 7.50 -30.62 31.49
C SER A 453 7.78 -30.15 30.07
N MET A 454 8.82 -29.35 29.88
CA MET A 454 9.23 -28.94 28.55
C MET A 454 9.72 -30.16 27.78
N VAL A 455 8.91 -30.65 26.85
CA VAL A 455 9.38 -31.65 25.89
C VAL A 455 10.21 -30.90 24.85
N VAL A 456 11.51 -30.80 25.12
CA VAL A 456 12.48 -29.99 24.37
C VAL A 456 12.66 -30.45 22.91
N ASN A 457 12.11 -31.59 22.46
CA ASN A 457 12.45 -32.16 21.15
C ASN A 457 11.31 -32.94 20.45
N ASP A 458 10.04 -32.56 20.59
CA ASP A 458 8.97 -33.22 19.79
C ASP A 458 8.84 -32.57 18.40
N PRO A 459 8.51 -33.32 17.32
CA PRO A 459 8.26 -32.76 15.99
C PRO A 459 7.18 -31.69 16.08
N CYS A 460 7.37 -30.57 15.37
CA CYS A 460 6.48 -29.40 15.39
C CYS A 460 5.00 -29.81 15.19
N LYS A 461 4.25 -29.90 16.29
CA LYS A 461 2.83 -30.28 16.27
C LYS A 461 1.96 -29.02 16.38
N PRO A 462 1.39 -28.52 15.28
CA PRO A 462 0.47 -27.38 15.35
C PRO A 462 -0.80 -27.74 16.10
N GLY A 463 -1.43 -26.74 16.71
CA GLY A 463 -2.68 -26.87 17.44
C GLY A 463 -2.54 -26.69 18.95
N ASP A 464 -3.55 -27.12 19.68
CA ASP A 464 -3.62 -27.00 21.13
C ASP A 464 -2.67 -28.03 21.78
N ARG A 465 -1.84 -27.55 22.70
CA ARG A 465 -0.75 -28.29 23.37
C ARG A 465 -0.61 -27.81 24.80
N ASP A 466 -0.11 -28.65 25.68
CA ASP A 466 0.01 -28.33 27.11
C ASP A 466 0.72 -26.99 27.37
N ASP A 467 1.75 -26.68 26.58
CA ASP A 467 2.55 -25.45 26.66
C ASP A 467 1.82 -24.17 26.19
N ASN A 468 0.68 -24.30 25.49
CA ASN A 468 -0.12 -23.19 24.98
C ASN A 468 -1.57 -23.16 25.48
N LEU A 469 -2.04 -24.14 26.26
CA LEU A 469 -3.41 -24.15 26.76
C LEU A 469 -3.76 -22.89 27.54
N TRP A 470 -2.81 -22.32 28.30
CA TRP A 470 -3.01 -21.12 29.12
C TRP A 470 -3.40 -19.84 28.35
N ILE A 471 -3.14 -19.79 27.03
CA ILE A 471 -3.60 -18.69 26.15
C ILE A 471 -4.92 -18.98 25.44
N THR A 472 -5.43 -20.22 25.54
CA THR A 472 -6.72 -20.59 24.98
C THR A 472 -7.86 -20.09 25.86
N TYR A 473 -9.04 -19.87 25.26
CA TYR A 473 -10.18 -19.31 26.00
C TYR A 473 -10.64 -20.19 27.17
N ASN A 474 -10.52 -21.51 27.07
CA ASN A 474 -11.04 -22.44 28.07
C ASN A 474 -10.18 -22.47 29.36
N ASP A 475 -8.86 -22.36 29.22
CA ASP A 475 -7.92 -22.43 30.34
C ASP A 475 -7.38 -21.06 30.78
N TYR A 476 -7.73 -20.00 30.05
CA TYR A 476 -7.35 -18.63 30.39
C TYR A 476 -8.00 -18.18 31.72
N LYS A 477 -7.14 -17.78 32.67
CA LYS A 477 -7.56 -17.19 33.94
C LYS A 477 -7.51 -15.66 33.86
N CYS A 478 -8.68 -15.04 33.79
CA CYS A 478 -8.79 -13.58 33.76
C CYS A 478 -8.29 -12.97 35.08
N PRO A 479 -7.29 -12.06 35.07
CA PRO A 479 -6.81 -11.37 36.26
C PRO A 479 -7.93 -10.58 36.95
N LYS A 480 -8.01 -10.65 38.28
CA LYS A 480 -9.06 -9.98 39.07
C LYS A 480 -8.52 -8.79 39.85
N LEU A 481 -7.23 -8.78 40.16
CA LEU A 481 -6.55 -7.70 40.85
C LEU A 481 -5.73 -6.86 39.86
N GLN A 482 -5.58 -5.57 40.14
CA GLN A 482 -4.77 -4.67 39.30
C GLN A 482 -3.31 -5.13 39.20
N THR A 483 -2.75 -5.66 40.29
CA THR A 483 -1.38 -6.21 40.32
C THR A 483 -1.24 -7.44 39.42
N GLU A 484 -2.22 -8.33 39.42
CA GLU A 484 -2.26 -9.50 38.53
C GLU A 484 -2.40 -9.07 37.07
N TRP A 485 -3.24 -8.06 36.80
CA TRP A 485 -3.43 -7.51 35.45
C TRP A 485 -2.13 -6.93 34.89
N GLU A 486 -1.39 -6.16 35.68
CA GLU A 486 -0.12 -5.56 35.26
C GLU A 486 0.98 -6.59 34.99
N GLN A 487 0.94 -7.73 35.70
CA GLN A 487 1.90 -8.83 35.53
C GLN A 487 1.49 -9.83 34.44
N ALA A 488 0.20 -9.87 34.07
CA ALA A 488 -0.33 -10.82 33.12
C ALA A 488 0.30 -10.69 31.72
N CYS A 489 0.67 -11.82 31.14
CA CYS A 489 1.16 -11.87 29.77
C CYS A 489 -0.01 -11.89 28.78
N PHE A 490 -0.37 -10.73 28.21
CA PHE A 490 -1.37 -10.67 27.14
C PHE A 490 -0.71 -10.70 25.77
N LEU A 491 -0.90 -11.82 25.06
CA LEU A 491 -0.40 -11.97 23.70
C LEU A 491 -1.34 -11.34 22.69
N ASP A 492 -0.90 -10.22 22.13
CA ASP A 492 -1.62 -9.49 21.08
C ASP A 492 -1.75 -10.26 19.76
N LYS A 493 -0.87 -11.24 19.54
CA LYS A 493 -0.71 -11.98 18.29
C LYS A 493 -1.32 -13.36 18.45
N VAL A 494 -2.45 -13.57 17.79
CA VAL A 494 -3.23 -14.84 17.84
C VAL A 494 -2.50 -16.06 17.29
N PHE A 495 -1.33 -15.90 16.66
CA PHE A 495 -0.56 -16.99 16.07
C PHE A 495 0.62 -17.46 16.94
N HIS A 496 0.97 -16.73 18.01
CA HIS A 496 2.06 -17.15 18.91
C HIS A 496 1.70 -18.48 19.59
N GLY A 497 2.62 -19.43 19.56
CA GLY A 497 2.40 -20.73 20.18
C GLY A 497 1.45 -21.65 19.41
N TYR A 498 0.85 -21.26 18.28
CA TYR A 498 -0.01 -22.19 17.53
C TYR A 498 0.82 -23.26 16.80
N TYR A 499 1.81 -22.82 16.01
CA TYR A 499 2.72 -23.73 15.30
C TYR A 499 3.98 -24.02 16.14
N GLN A 500 4.62 -22.95 16.61
CA GLN A 500 5.80 -22.97 17.47
C GLN A 500 5.90 -21.64 18.23
N TRP A 501 6.56 -21.66 19.39
CA TRP A 501 6.91 -20.44 20.12
C TRP A 501 8.17 -19.77 19.53
N PRO A 502 8.23 -18.43 19.51
CA PRO A 502 9.49 -17.74 19.26
C PRO A 502 10.46 -17.99 20.43
N LYS A 503 11.77 -17.79 20.19
CA LYS A 503 12.79 -17.93 21.24
C LYS A 503 12.51 -17.00 22.43
N MET A 504 12.14 -15.77 22.11
CA MET A 504 11.71 -14.75 23.07
C MET A 504 10.33 -14.24 22.67
N ILE A 505 9.49 -14.01 23.66
CA ILE A 505 8.12 -13.54 23.50
C ILE A 505 8.08 -12.08 23.98
N GLU A 506 7.89 -11.17 23.02
CA GLU A 506 7.69 -9.75 23.29
C GLU A 506 6.19 -9.48 23.48
N TYR A 507 5.81 -8.89 24.63
CA TYR A 507 4.43 -8.50 24.93
C TYR A 507 4.36 -7.16 25.69
N PRO A 508 3.28 -6.39 25.51
CA PRO A 508 3.16 -5.06 26.11
C PRO A 508 2.84 -5.16 27.60
N VAL A 509 3.34 -4.19 28.39
CA VAL A 509 2.90 -3.98 29.77
C VAL A 509 1.46 -3.48 29.78
N ASN A 510 0.61 -4.06 30.63
CA ASN A 510 -0.82 -3.70 30.74
C ASN A 510 -1.07 -2.42 31.56
N LYS A 511 -0.24 -1.41 31.30
CA LYS A 511 -0.30 -0.08 31.91
C LYS A 511 0.01 0.96 30.83
N CYS A 512 -0.84 1.97 30.73
CA CYS A 512 -0.65 3.11 29.85
C CYS A 512 -0.71 4.39 30.68
N GLU A 513 0.28 5.25 30.50
CA GLU A 513 0.26 6.60 31.06
C GLU A 513 -0.51 7.52 30.13
N PHE A 514 -1.42 8.31 30.70
CA PHE A 514 -2.16 9.33 29.98
C PHE A 514 -1.63 10.70 30.36
N TYR A 515 -1.67 11.64 29.43
CA TYR A 515 -1.40 13.03 29.76
C TYR A 515 -2.41 13.51 30.80
N THR A 516 -1.93 14.11 31.88
CA THR A 516 -2.77 15.02 32.67
C THR A 516 -3.01 16.29 31.86
N ARG A 517 -4.14 16.97 32.08
CA ARG A 517 -4.52 18.17 31.30
C ARG A 517 -3.40 19.21 31.26
N ASP A 518 -2.72 19.43 32.39
CA ASP A 518 -1.65 20.42 32.53
C ASP A 518 -0.36 20.03 31.80
N GLN A 519 -0.18 18.74 31.48
CA GLN A 519 0.96 18.21 30.76
C GLN A 519 0.69 18.02 29.26
N MET A 520 -0.54 18.28 28.78
CA MET A 520 -0.87 18.14 27.37
C MET A 520 -0.24 19.27 26.53
N PRO A 521 0.48 18.93 25.45
CA PRO A 521 0.89 19.93 24.48
C PRO A 521 -0.31 20.70 23.91
N LYS A 522 -0.13 21.98 23.59
CA LYS A 522 -1.21 22.86 23.08
C LYS A 522 -2.02 22.24 21.93
N HIS A 523 -1.34 21.58 20.99
CA HIS A 523 -1.99 20.93 19.85
C HIS A 523 -2.82 19.69 20.22
N VAL A 524 -2.46 18.98 21.29
CA VAL A 524 -3.22 17.85 21.83
C VAL A 524 -4.43 18.36 22.59
N LEU A 525 -4.25 19.44 23.36
CA LEU A 525 -5.30 20.05 24.15
C LEU A 525 -6.48 20.53 23.28
N ILE A 526 -6.22 21.07 22.09
CA ILE A 526 -7.27 21.47 21.13
C ILE A 526 -8.19 20.28 20.80
N ILE A 527 -7.61 19.12 20.51
CA ILE A 527 -8.37 17.90 20.19
C ILE A 527 -9.16 17.46 21.43
N PHE A 528 -8.50 17.45 22.59
CA PHE A 528 -9.11 17.06 23.85
C PHE A 528 -10.32 17.92 24.21
N ASP A 529 -10.15 19.25 24.24
CA ASP A 529 -11.19 20.21 24.63
C ASP A 529 -12.39 20.15 23.67
N ARG A 530 -12.14 20.00 22.35
CA ARG A 530 -13.21 19.87 21.34
C ARG A 530 -14.03 18.59 21.52
N PHE A 531 -13.41 17.45 21.79
CA PHE A 531 -14.15 16.19 22.02
C PHE A 531 -14.71 16.07 23.44
N LEU A 532 -14.28 16.92 24.38
CA LEU A 532 -14.90 17.04 25.69
C LEU A 532 -16.21 17.85 25.64
N ASP A 533 -16.39 18.72 24.64
CA ASP A 533 -17.65 19.44 24.42
C ASP A 533 -18.76 18.50 23.92
N LYS A 534 -19.77 18.28 24.76
CA LYS A 534 -20.94 17.46 24.46
C LYS A 534 -21.70 17.92 23.21
N ASN A 535 -21.78 19.24 22.98
CA ASN A 535 -22.52 19.78 21.84
C ASN A 535 -21.79 19.49 20.52
N PHE A 536 -20.47 19.64 20.52
CA PHE A 536 -19.61 19.28 19.39
C PHE A 536 -19.76 17.79 19.05
N VAL A 537 -19.61 16.91 20.05
CA VAL A 537 -19.73 15.45 19.88
C VAL A 537 -21.11 15.03 19.37
N ALA A 538 -22.18 15.64 19.89
CA ALA A 538 -23.55 15.36 19.43
C ALA A 538 -23.75 15.80 17.97
N LYS A 539 -23.31 17.02 17.61
CA LYS A 539 -23.41 17.53 16.23
C LYS A 539 -22.60 16.66 15.26
N PHE A 540 -21.37 16.33 15.63
CA PHE A 540 -20.49 15.47 14.84
C PHE A 540 -21.12 14.09 14.60
N THR A 541 -21.57 13.43 15.67
CA THR A 541 -22.20 12.11 15.60
C THR A 541 -23.44 12.13 14.69
N LYS A 542 -24.27 13.18 14.77
CA LYS A 542 -25.45 13.34 13.91
C LYS A 542 -25.09 13.45 12.42
N LEU A 543 -24.04 14.20 12.08
CA LEU A 543 -23.61 14.36 10.69
C LEU A 543 -23.06 13.06 10.11
N ILE A 544 -22.30 12.30 10.92
CA ILE A 544 -21.64 11.06 10.49
C ILE A 544 -22.61 9.97 10.01
N ILE A 545 -23.86 10.00 10.46
CA ILE A 545 -24.93 9.08 10.03
C ILE A 545 -25.11 9.18 8.51
N TYR A 546 -25.07 10.39 7.96
CA TYR A 546 -25.37 10.72 6.56
C TYR A 546 -24.16 10.78 5.64
N ASP A 547 -22.95 10.63 6.19
CA ASP A 547 -21.70 10.82 5.44
C ASP A 547 -21.32 9.64 4.51
N GLU A 548 -22.08 8.54 4.54
CA GLU A 548 -21.86 7.39 3.66
C GLU A 548 -23.12 7.09 2.85
N GLY A 549 -22.93 6.77 1.57
CA GLY A 549 -23.99 6.19 0.74
C GLY A 549 -24.12 4.68 0.91
N THR A 550 -23.25 4.06 1.73
CA THR A 550 -23.19 2.61 1.98
C THR A 550 -23.30 2.33 3.48
N ILE A 551 -23.79 1.15 3.83
CA ILE A 551 -23.88 0.67 5.23
C ILE A 551 -22.57 0.06 5.74
N ASP A 552 -21.54 0.01 4.90
CA ASP A 552 -20.25 -0.59 5.21
C ASP A 552 -19.53 0.11 6.36
N PHE A 553 -18.90 -0.69 7.22
CA PHE A 553 -18.09 -0.20 8.33
C PHE A 553 -16.92 0.68 7.84
N ASN A 554 -16.88 1.95 8.24
CA ASN A 554 -15.82 2.85 7.81
C ASN A 554 -14.55 2.69 8.67
N LYS A 555 -13.54 2.03 8.10
CA LYS A 555 -12.22 1.82 8.73
C LYS A 555 -11.54 3.11 9.19
N THR A 556 -11.70 4.23 8.49
CA THR A 556 -11.04 5.50 8.83
C THR A 556 -11.64 6.10 10.10
N ARG A 557 -12.97 6.10 10.24
CA ARG A 557 -13.67 6.57 11.44
C ARG A 557 -13.34 5.70 12.64
N PHE A 558 -13.34 4.39 12.46
CA PHE A 558 -12.85 3.46 13.46
C PHE A 558 -11.43 3.79 13.94
N LEU A 559 -10.49 4.07 13.02
CA LEU A 559 -9.11 4.44 13.39
C LEU A 559 -9.06 5.78 14.15
N MET A 560 -9.94 6.72 13.81
CA MET A 560 -10.10 7.98 14.54
C MET A 560 -10.55 7.73 15.98
N TYR A 561 -11.68 7.04 16.18
CA TYR A 561 -12.21 6.71 17.50
C TYR A 561 -11.21 5.89 18.32
N LYS A 562 -10.62 4.85 17.72
CA LYS A 562 -9.53 4.08 18.34
C LYS A 562 -8.40 4.98 18.83
N GLY A 563 -8.00 5.94 18.01
CA GLY A 563 -6.98 6.92 18.36
C GLY A 563 -7.39 7.82 19.53
N LEU A 564 -8.62 8.34 19.51
CA LEU A 564 -9.16 9.20 20.58
C LEU A 564 -9.15 8.47 21.93
N PHE A 565 -9.75 7.28 22.00
CA PHE A 565 -9.80 6.52 23.26
C PHE A 565 -8.41 6.06 23.70
N ARG A 566 -7.55 5.61 22.78
CA ARG A 566 -6.17 5.25 23.12
C ARG A 566 -5.39 6.42 23.72
N ASN A 567 -5.58 7.63 23.22
CA ASN A 567 -4.79 8.80 23.64
C ASN A 567 -5.35 9.50 24.88
N PHE A 568 -6.69 9.54 25.03
CA PHE A 568 -7.36 10.35 26.06
C PHE A 568 -8.07 9.52 27.14
N GLY A 569 -8.09 8.20 27.01
CA GLY A 569 -8.60 7.31 28.06
C GLY A 569 -10.09 7.49 28.34
N LEU A 570 -10.46 7.41 29.62
CA LEU A 570 -11.84 7.51 30.10
C LEU A 570 -12.47 8.89 29.93
N ALA A 571 -11.68 9.95 29.78
CA ALA A 571 -12.18 11.33 29.79
C ALA A 571 -13.20 11.62 28.68
N LEU A 572 -13.09 10.93 27.53
CA LEU A 572 -14.02 11.09 26.40
C LEU A 572 -15.11 10.02 26.36
N VAL A 573 -15.02 8.98 27.20
CA VAL A 573 -15.90 7.80 27.11
C VAL A 573 -17.35 8.16 27.37
N GLU A 574 -17.62 8.93 28.41
CA GLU A 574 -19.00 9.28 28.81
C GLU A 574 -19.74 10.02 27.69
N ASN A 575 -19.09 11.00 27.05
CA ASN A 575 -19.65 11.75 25.92
C ASN A 575 -20.05 10.85 24.75
N PHE A 576 -19.18 9.90 24.37
CA PHE A 576 -19.44 9.02 23.23
C PHE A 576 -20.41 7.89 23.54
N ILE A 577 -20.45 7.41 24.78
CA ILE A 577 -21.41 6.40 25.22
C ILE A 577 -22.83 6.96 25.20
N GLU A 578 -23.05 8.17 25.73
CA GLU A 578 -24.36 8.83 25.70
C GLU A 578 -24.90 8.89 24.26
N GLN A 579 -24.05 9.27 23.30
CA GLN A 579 -24.42 9.27 21.88
C GLN A 579 -24.64 7.86 21.32
N SER A 580 -23.81 6.88 21.69
CA SER A 580 -23.95 5.49 21.22
C SER A 580 -25.31 4.90 21.63
N TYR A 581 -25.80 5.21 22.84
CA TYR A 581 -27.14 4.80 23.28
C TYR A 581 -28.25 5.39 22.42
N VAL A 582 -28.14 6.67 22.04
CA VAL A 582 -29.10 7.33 21.16
C VAL A 582 -29.11 6.67 19.78
N LEU A 583 -27.92 6.40 19.23
CA LEU A 583 -27.76 5.79 17.91
C LEU A 583 -28.30 4.36 17.83
N ILE A 584 -28.05 3.53 18.85
CA ILE A 584 -28.50 2.12 18.89
C ILE A 584 -30.02 2.03 19.02
N ARG A 585 -30.64 3.02 19.69
CA ARG A 585 -32.10 3.06 19.87
C ARG A 585 -32.83 3.78 18.75
N GLU A 586 -32.12 4.21 17.71
CA GLU A 586 -32.74 4.85 16.55
C GLU A 586 -33.67 3.86 15.84
N LYS A 587 -34.92 4.27 15.64
CA LYS A 587 -35.97 3.45 15.02
C LYS A 587 -36.47 4.03 13.70
N ILE A 588 -36.04 5.24 13.33
CA ILE A 588 -36.42 5.87 12.07
C ILE A 588 -35.78 5.09 10.93
N GLN A 589 -36.61 4.55 10.03
CA GLN A 589 -36.19 3.67 8.93
C GLN A 589 -35.07 4.29 8.07
N GLU A 590 -35.15 5.59 7.81
CA GLU A 590 -34.16 6.32 7.00
C GLU A 590 -32.81 6.55 7.69
N LYS A 591 -32.71 6.28 9.01
CA LYS A 591 -31.53 6.63 9.82
C LYS A 591 -30.93 5.47 10.59
N TYR A 592 -31.68 4.42 10.90
CA TYR A 592 -31.20 3.36 11.80
C TYR A 592 -29.95 2.67 11.24
N GLU A 593 -29.83 2.46 9.92
CA GLU A 593 -28.64 1.84 9.32
C GLU A 593 -27.39 2.68 9.54
N GLY A 594 -27.45 3.96 9.18
CA GLY A 594 -26.33 4.90 9.40
C GLY A 594 -26.03 5.10 10.89
N SER A 595 -27.06 5.03 11.75
CA SER A 595 -26.91 5.18 13.19
C SER A 595 -26.26 3.96 13.83
N HIS A 596 -26.70 2.75 13.48
CA HIS A 596 -26.10 1.50 13.94
C HIS A 596 -24.67 1.35 13.43
N ARG A 597 -24.41 1.73 12.17
CA ARG A 597 -23.04 1.79 11.63
C ARG A 597 -22.17 2.74 12.45
N ALA A 598 -22.62 3.96 12.71
CA ALA A 598 -21.89 4.94 13.51
C ALA A 598 -21.64 4.45 14.95
N ALA A 599 -22.64 3.81 15.58
CA ALA A 599 -22.50 3.23 16.91
C ALA A 599 -21.46 2.09 16.92
N ALA A 600 -21.51 1.21 15.92
CA ALA A 600 -20.55 0.13 15.76
C ALA A 600 -19.11 0.67 15.59
N GLU A 601 -18.92 1.74 14.81
CA GLU A 601 -17.61 2.40 14.63
C GLU A 601 -17.07 3.00 15.94
N ILE A 602 -17.93 3.67 16.72
CA ILE A 602 -17.58 4.25 18.03
C ILE A 602 -17.20 3.14 19.01
N ILE A 603 -18.06 2.14 19.17
CA ILE A 603 -17.86 1.03 20.12
C ILE A 603 -16.64 0.20 19.74
N ALA A 604 -16.46 -0.14 18.46
CA ALA A 604 -15.27 -0.84 17.99
C ALA A 604 -14.00 -0.03 18.25
N GLY A 605 -14.06 1.29 18.00
CA GLY A 605 -12.97 2.22 18.33
C GLY A 605 -12.64 2.21 19.81
N MET A 606 -13.65 2.27 20.68
CA MET A 606 -13.50 2.24 22.14
C MET A 606 -12.87 0.95 22.64
N ILE A 607 -13.40 -0.21 22.23
CA ILE A 607 -12.86 -1.53 22.60
C ILE A 607 -11.42 -1.69 22.11
N ARG A 608 -11.11 -1.26 20.88
CA ARG A 608 -9.74 -1.39 20.34
C ARG A 608 -8.79 -0.31 20.85
N GLY A 609 -9.32 0.80 21.37
CA GLY A 609 -8.58 1.88 22.02
C GLY A 609 -8.22 1.57 23.47
N SER A 610 -9.04 0.76 24.15
CA SER A 610 -8.84 0.34 25.55
C SER A 610 -7.86 -0.82 25.75
N LYS A 611 -7.15 -1.21 24.69
CA LYS A 611 -6.28 -2.38 24.64
C LYS A 611 -5.21 -2.43 25.75
N TYR A 612 -4.65 -1.29 26.13
CA TYR A 612 -3.55 -1.19 27.11
C TYR A 612 -3.97 -0.44 28.38
N TRP A 613 -5.27 -0.41 28.67
CA TRP A 613 -5.79 0.27 29.84
C TRP A 613 -5.62 -0.58 31.11
N SER A 614 -5.70 0.07 32.28
CA SER A 614 -5.74 -0.63 33.56
C SER A 614 -7.04 -1.43 33.71
N LEU A 615 -7.04 -2.41 34.61
CA LEU A 615 -8.21 -3.24 34.90
C LEU A 615 -9.40 -2.36 35.30
N GLU A 616 -9.18 -1.35 36.15
CA GLU A 616 -10.20 -0.40 36.59
C GLU A 616 -10.92 0.27 35.39
N MET A 617 -10.14 0.79 34.44
CA MET A 617 -10.70 1.48 33.28
C MET A 617 -11.45 0.53 32.34
N VAL A 618 -10.93 -0.68 32.13
CA VAL A 618 -11.58 -1.73 31.32
C VAL A 618 -12.88 -2.18 31.99
N SER A 619 -12.88 -2.38 33.31
CA SER A 619 -14.08 -2.70 34.09
C SER A 619 -15.13 -1.60 33.98
N LYS A 620 -14.74 -0.32 34.05
CA LYS A 620 -15.66 0.82 33.86
C LYS A 620 -16.28 0.80 32.46
N ILE A 621 -15.50 0.59 31.39
CA ILE A 621 -16.08 0.41 30.05
C ILE A 621 -17.02 -0.79 30.02
N ALA A 622 -16.60 -1.95 30.52
CA ALA A 622 -17.40 -3.17 30.46
C ALA A 622 -18.73 -3.03 31.20
N SER A 623 -18.78 -2.29 32.32
CA SER A 623 -20.04 -1.99 32.99
C SER A 623 -20.96 -1.11 32.14
N ILE A 624 -20.40 -0.13 31.44
CA ILE A 624 -21.20 0.85 30.69
C ILE A 624 -21.59 0.32 29.30
N SER A 625 -20.77 -0.55 28.69
CA SER A 625 -20.99 -1.10 27.35
C SER A 625 -21.83 -2.38 27.32
N ARG A 626 -22.02 -3.07 28.46
CA ARG A 626 -22.83 -4.30 28.53
C ARG A 626 -24.31 -4.07 28.23
N ASP A 627 -24.88 -2.96 28.71
CA ASP A 627 -26.30 -2.64 28.54
C ASP A 627 -26.71 -2.31 27.08
N PRO A 628 -25.94 -1.54 26.29
CA PRO A 628 -26.27 -1.23 24.91
C PRO A 628 -25.91 -2.34 23.92
N ILE A 629 -25.02 -3.28 24.27
CA ILE A 629 -24.61 -4.38 23.38
C ILE A 629 -25.49 -5.62 23.58
N ARG A 630 -26.05 -5.82 24.78
CA ARG A 630 -26.94 -6.96 25.08
C ARG A 630 -28.41 -6.75 24.72
N LYS A 631 -28.86 -5.49 24.66
CA LYS A 631 -30.21 -5.12 24.22
C LYS A 631 -30.18 -4.76 22.76
#